data_AF-F4N192-F1
#
_entry.id   AF-F4N192-F1
#
_cell.length_a   1.000
_cell.length_b   1.000
_cell.length_c   1.000
_cell.angle_alpha   90.00
_cell.angle_beta   90.00
_cell.angle_gamma   90.00
#
_symmetry.space_group_name_H-M   'P 1'
#
loop_
_entity.id
_entity.type
_entity.pdbx_description
1 polymer ?
#
loop_
_entity_poly.entity_id
_entity_poly.type
_entity_poly.pdbx_seq_one_letter_code
_entity_poly.pdbx_strand_id
1 'polypeptide(L)'
;MERHECIEILKQLKLTAMAENFDDVVIDGIRRKRSTMDIIGNLLTTEQTQRHIRSIGYRINQARFPQHKTLSDFEFEQSPLNKPSIELLNDCDYIREKRNIIFVGGPGTGK
;
A
#
# COMPACT_ATOMS: atom_id res chain seq x y z
N MET A 1 -32.06 8.72 6.98
CA MET A 1 -30.69 9.03 7.40
C MET A 1 -30.19 10.09 6.45
N GLU A 2 -29.93 11.28 6.97
CA GLU A 2 -29.48 12.40 6.16
C GLU A 2 -28.01 12.20 5.74
N ARG A 3 -27.61 12.74 4.59
CA ARG A 3 -26.22 12.64 4.09
C ARG A 3 -25.19 13.00 5.17
N HIS A 4 -25.44 14.09 5.89
CA HIS A 4 -24.55 14.59 6.93
C HIS A 4 -24.40 13.58 8.09
N GLU A 5 -25.49 12.94 8.48
CA GLU A 5 -25.51 11.92 9.54
C GLU A 5 -24.69 10.69 9.13
N CYS A 6 -24.82 10.22 7.88
CA CYS A 6 -24.00 9.13 7.35
C CYS A 6 -22.50 9.44 7.45
N ILE A 7 -22.09 10.64 7.02
CA ILE A 7 -20.67 11.05 7.02
C ILE A 7 -20.13 11.13 8.45
N GLU A 8 -20.91 11.67 9.39
CA GLU A 8 -20.48 11.75 10.79
C GLU A 8 -20.34 10.36 11.44
N ILE A 9 -21.26 9.43 11.15
CA ILE A 9 -21.13 8.03 11.60
C ILE A 9 -19.88 7.38 11.00
N LEU A 10 -19.60 7.57 9.71
CA LEU A 10 -18.39 7.03 9.08
C LEU A 10 -17.11 7.55 9.77
N LYS A 11 -17.05 8.83 10.12
CA LYS A 11 -15.93 9.40 10.88
C LYS A 11 -15.80 8.78 12.26
N GLN A 12 -16.90 8.62 13.00
CA GLN A 12 -16.90 7.97 14.33
C GLN A 12 -16.40 6.52 14.27
N LEU A 13 -16.75 5.79 13.20
CA LEU A 13 -16.29 4.44 12.94
C LEU A 13 -14.84 4.36 12.40
N LYS A 14 -14.14 5.51 12.29
CA LYS A 14 -12.80 5.63 11.69
C LYS A 14 -12.74 5.11 10.24
N LEU A 15 -13.83 5.27 9.50
CA LEU A 15 -13.93 5.00 8.06
C LEU A 15 -13.64 6.29 7.27
N THR A 16 -12.46 6.86 7.52
CA THR A 16 -12.13 8.23 7.09
C THR A 16 -12.10 8.39 5.57
N ALA A 17 -11.62 7.39 4.84
CA ALA A 17 -11.56 7.48 3.38
C ALA A 17 -12.97 7.34 2.78
N MET A 18 -13.85 6.50 3.36
CA MET A 18 -15.26 6.47 2.95
C MET A 18 -15.93 7.82 3.19
N ALA A 19 -15.68 8.46 4.34
CA ALA A 19 -16.26 9.75 4.67
C ALA A 19 -15.79 10.86 3.71
N GLU A 20 -14.49 10.87 3.38
CA GLU A 20 -13.88 11.83 2.45
C GLU A 20 -14.37 11.63 1.00
N ASN A 21 -14.54 10.37 0.56
CA ASN A 21 -14.89 10.04 -0.83
C ASN A 21 -16.38 9.72 -1.01
N PHE A 22 -17.22 9.95 0.01
CA PHE A 22 -18.62 9.53 0.02
C PHE A 22 -19.39 10.09 -1.19
N ASP A 23 -19.30 11.41 -1.38
CA ASP A 23 -20.03 12.10 -2.44
C ASP A 23 -19.57 11.67 -3.82
N ASP A 24 -18.26 11.66 -4.04
CA ASP A 24 -17.69 11.34 -5.36
C ASP A 24 -18.07 9.94 -5.80
N VAL A 25 -17.99 8.95 -4.90
CA VAL A 25 -18.33 7.55 -5.21
C VAL A 25 -19.83 7.35 -5.38
N VAL A 26 -20.66 8.01 -4.57
CA VAL A 26 -22.13 7.91 -4.68
C VAL A 26 -22.63 8.60 -5.94
N ILE A 27 -22.16 9.82 -6.23
CA ILE A 27 -22.53 10.58 -7.43
C ILE A 27 -22.08 9.82 -8.70
N ASP A 28 -20.85 9.32 -8.73
CA ASP A 28 -20.37 8.52 -9.86
C ASP A 28 -21.18 7.23 -10.04
N GLY A 29 -21.50 6.55 -8.93
CA GLY A 29 -22.32 5.36 -8.91
C GLY A 29 -23.73 5.58 -9.48
N ILE A 30 -24.40 6.63 -9.03
CA ILE A 30 -25.73 7.02 -9.54
C ILE A 30 -25.64 7.38 -11.02
N ARG A 31 -24.67 8.21 -11.42
CA ARG A 31 -24.46 8.62 -12.82
C ARG A 31 -24.25 7.43 -13.74
N ARG A 32 -23.51 6.42 -13.29
CA ARG A 32 -23.21 5.19 -14.05
C ARG A 32 -24.28 4.11 -13.89
N LYS A 33 -25.39 4.38 -13.21
CA LYS A 33 -26.47 3.42 -12.90
C LYS A 33 -25.94 2.12 -12.27
N ARG A 34 -24.93 2.24 -11.41
CA ARG A 34 -24.36 1.10 -10.66
C ARG A 34 -25.35 0.62 -9.62
N SER A 35 -25.27 -0.67 -9.28
CA SER A 35 -26.08 -1.20 -8.19
C SER A 35 -25.65 -0.60 -6.85
N THR A 36 -26.54 -0.58 -5.87
CA THR A 36 -26.22 -0.12 -4.51
C THR A 36 -25.05 -0.92 -3.91
N MET A 37 -24.99 -2.23 -4.20
CA MET A 37 -23.89 -3.10 -3.77
C MET A 37 -22.55 -2.67 -4.36
N ASP A 38 -22.53 -2.26 -5.64
CA ASP A 38 -21.30 -1.77 -6.26
C ASP A 38 -20.82 -0.45 -5.63
N ILE A 39 -21.74 0.46 -5.30
CA ILE A 39 -21.40 1.75 -4.67
C ILE A 39 -20.79 1.50 -3.28
N ILE A 40 -21.44 0.65 -2.48
CA ILE A 40 -20.94 0.26 -1.15
C ILE A 40 -19.59 -0.46 -1.28
N GLY A 41 -19.48 -1.39 -2.23
CA GLY A 41 -18.23 -2.11 -2.52
C GLY A 41 -17.09 -1.15 -2.84
N ASN A 42 -17.31 -0.17 -3.71
CA ASN A 42 -16.30 0.83 -4.05
C ASN A 42 -15.88 1.66 -2.83
N LEU A 43 -16.83 2.12 -2.01
CA LEU A 43 -16.50 2.84 -0.77
C LEU A 43 -15.64 1.98 0.18
N LEU A 44 -16.01 0.71 0.36
CA LEU A 44 -15.26 -0.22 1.23
C LEU A 44 -13.86 -0.50 0.69
N THR A 45 -13.70 -0.69 -0.62
CA THR A 45 -12.40 -0.88 -1.27
C THR A 45 -11.53 0.38 -1.14
N THR A 46 -12.10 1.58 -1.27
CA THR A 46 -11.39 2.85 -1.04
C THR A 46 -10.83 2.92 0.38
N GLU A 47 -11.65 2.57 1.38
CA GLU A 47 -11.20 2.53 2.79
C GLU A 47 -10.12 1.49 3.04
N GLN A 48 -10.30 0.26 2.54
CA GLN A 48 -9.32 -0.80 2.71
C GLN A 48 -7.96 -0.41 2.11
N THR A 49 -7.97 0.15 0.90
CA THR A 49 -6.77 0.65 0.22
C THR A 49 -6.09 1.74 1.05
N GLN A 50 -6.84 2.74 1.51
CA GLN A 50 -6.28 3.85 2.27
C GLN A 50 -5.72 3.40 3.63
N ARG A 51 -6.37 2.45 4.31
CA ARG A 51 -5.85 1.82 5.53
C ARG A 51 -4.55 1.07 5.26
N HIS A 52 -4.47 0.34 4.16
CA HIS A 52 -3.26 -0.39 3.78
C HIS A 52 -2.09 0.57 3.53
N ILE A 53 -2.31 1.64 2.76
CA ILE A 53 -1.31 2.70 2.50
C ILE A 53 -0.83 3.34 3.81
N ARG A 54 -1.76 3.75 4.69
CA ARG A 54 -1.40 4.33 5.98
C ARG A 54 -0.62 3.36 6.87
N SER A 55 -0.96 2.07 6.85
CA SER A 55 -0.23 1.03 7.59
C SER A 55 1.19 0.83 7.07
N ILE A 56 1.40 0.87 5.75
CA ILE A 56 2.75 0.84 5.16
C ILE A 56 3.54 2.08 5.62
N GLY A 57 2.99 3.28 5.44
CA GLY A 57 3.65 4.52 5.84
C GLY A 57 4.00 4.54 7.33
N TYR A 58 3.10 4.06 8.19
CA TYR A 58 3.36 3.92 9.62
C TYR A 58 4.54 2.99 9.92
N ARG A 59 4.60 1.81 9.28
CA ARG A 59 5.71 0.85 9.47
C ARG A 59 7.05 1.41 9.00
N ILE A 60 7.07 2.10 7.86
CA ILE A 60 8.27 2.77 7.34
C ILE A 60 8.74 3.85 8.31
N ASN A 61 7.84 4.71 8.78
CA ASN A 61 8.16 5.77 9.74
C ASN A 61 8.69 5.19 11.07
N GLN A 62 8.08 4.10 11.54
CA GLN A 62 8.51 3.42 12.77
C GLN A 62 9.91 2.81 12.64
N ALA A 63 10.32 2.34 11.46
CA ALA A 63 11.63 1.78 11.22
C ALA A 63 12.78 2.80 11.32
N ARG A 64 12.48 4.11 11.29
CA ARG A 64 13.45 5.20 11.45
C ARG A 64 14.67 5.08 10.54
N PHE A 65 14.45 4.69 9.28
CA PHE A 65 15.52 4.63 8.30
C PHE A 65 16.16 6.01 8.12
N PRO A 66 17.50 6.11 8.04
CA PRO A 66 18.20 7.38 7.85
C PRO A 66 17.93 7.99 6.47
N GLN A 67 17.63 7.15 5.47
CA GLN A 67 17.25 7.55 4.13
C GLN A 67 16.16 6.61 3.63
N HIS A 68 15.19 7.15 2.90
CA HIS A 68 14.16 6.37 2.24
C HIS A 68 14.67 5.93 0.86
N LYS A 69 15.28 4.75 0.79
CA LYS A 69 15.75 4.15 -0.48
C LYS A 69 14.86 2.99 -0.86
N THR A 70 14.49 2.93 -2.13
CA THR A 70 13.76 1.79 -2.72
C THR A 70 14.69 1.03 -3.68
N LEU A 71 14.31 -0.20 -4.04
CA LEU A 71 15.04 -0.96 -5.08
C LEU A 71 15.00 -0.25 -6.43
N SER A 72 13.97 0.55 -6.71
CA SER A 72 13.87 1.36 -7.93
C SER A 72 14.92 2.47 -7.98
N ASP A 73 15.39 2.95 -6.83
CA ASP A 73 16.45 3.96 -6.72
C ASP A 73 17.85 3.35 -6.82
N PHE A 74 17.97 2.01 -6.92
CA PHE A 74 19.25 1.32 -6.91
C PHE A 74 19.88 1.27 -8.31
N GLU A 75 21.06 1.88 -8.46
CA GLU A 75 21.82 1.90 -9.70
C GLU A 75 22.61 0.59 -9.88
N PHE A 76 21.95 -0.44 -10.43
CA PHE A 76 22.55 -1.75 -10.68
C PHE A 76 23.79 -1.72 -11.58
N GLU A 77 23.85 -0.79 -12.55
CA GLU A 77 25.01 -0.62 -13.44
C GLU A 77 26.30 -0.25 -12.70
N GLN A 78 26.17 0.35 -11.51
CA GLN A 78 27.31 0.73 -10.66
C GLN A 78 27.59 -0.30 -9.56
N SER A 79 26.95 -1.47 -9.63
CA SER A 79 27.04 -2.51 -8.61
C SER A 79 27.51 -3.84 -9.19
N PRO A 80 28.33 -4.62 -8.49
CA PRO A 80 28.66 -5.98 -8.90
C PRO A 80 27.49 -6.97 -8.68
N LEU A 81 26.34 -6.50 -8.20
CA LEU A 81 25.18 -7.35 -7.89
C LEU A 81 24.46 -7.83 -9.16
N ASN A 82 24.08 -9.10 -9.16
CA ASN A 82 23.24 -9.67 -10.22
C ASN A 82 21.79 -9.16 -10.06
N LYS A 83 21.37 -8.25 -10.94
CA LYS A 83 20.03 -7.65 -10.93
C LYS A 83 18.89 -8.68 -10.96
N PRO A 84 18.86 -9.67 -11.89
CA PRO A 84 17.83 -10.71 -11.88
C PRO A 84 17.68 -11.44 -10.54
N SER A 85 18.79 -11.76 -9.87
CA SER A 85 18.77 -12.40 -8.55
C SER A 85 18.14 -11.52 -7.46
N ILE A 86 18.36 -10.21 -7.50
CA ILE A 86 17.76 -9.26 -6.55
C ILE A 86 16.27 -9.04 -6.87
N GLU A 87 15.90 -8.94 -8.15
CA GLU A 87 14.51 -8.80 -8.57
C GLU A 87 13.65 -10.01 -8.15
N LEU A 88 14.21 -11.22 -8.18
CA LEU A 88 13.55 -12.43 -7.64
C LEU A 88 13.21 -12.34 -6.14
N LEU A 89 13.87 -11.46 -5.39
CA LEU A 89 13.60 -11.23 -3.96
C LEU A 89 12.55 -10.14 -3.74
N ASN A 90 12.24 -9.32 -4.75
CA ASN A 90 11.37 -8.16 -4.60
C ASN A 90 9.95 -8.53 -4.16
N ASP A 91 9.42 -9.65 -4.67
CA ASP A 91 8.07 -10.13 -4.35
C ASP A 91 7.96 -10.80 -2.97
N CYS A 92 9.08 -10.95 -2.25
CA CYS A 92 9.14 -11.51 -0.91
C CYS A 92 8.61 -12.96 -0.77
N ASP A 93 8.53 -13.72 -1.87
CA ASP A 93 8.05 -15.10 -1.90
C ASP A 93 8.82 -16.04 -0.96
N TYR A 94 10.11 -15.78 -0.80
CA TYR A 94 10.99 -16.52 0.12
C TYR A 94 10.50 -16.46 1.58
N ILE A 95 9.77 -15.41 1.99
CA ILE A 95 9.18 -15.31 3.33
C ILE A 95 8.07 -16.35 3.48
N ARG A 96 7.17 -16.45 2.48
CA ARG A 96 6.07 -17.43 2.50
C ARG A 96 6.60 -18.86 2.48
N GLU A 97 7.62 -19.09 1.67
CA GLU A 97 8.26 -20.40 1.50
C GLU A 97 9.23 -20.76 2.64
N LYS A 98 9.47 -19.83 3.58
CA LYS A 98 10.45 -19.99 4.68
C LYS A 98 11.85 -20.33 4.16
N ARG A 99 12.23 -19.77 3.00
CA ARG A 99 13.58 -19.93 2.45
C ARG A 99 14.51 -18.85 3.01
N ASN A 100 15.69 -19.26 3.40
CA ASN A 100 16.75 -18.35 3.84
C ASN A 100 17.44 -17.71 2.62
N ILE A 101 17.76 -16.43 2.74
CA ILE A 101 18.60 -15.71 1.79
C ILE A 101 19.98 -15.52 2.42
N ILE A 102 21.03 -15.82 1.68
CA ILE A 102 22.41 -15.66 2.12
C ILE A 102 23.15 -14.78 1.10
N PHE A 103 23.66 -13.63 1.54
CA PHE A 103 24.52 -12.76 0.73
C PHE A 103 25.99 -13.07 1.03
N VAL A 104 26.78 -13.41 0.01
CA VAL A 104 28.21 -13.78 0.12
C VAL A 104 29.07 -12.91 -0.77
N GLY A 105 30.23 -12.42 -0.28
CA GLY A 105 31.17 -11.58 -1.04
C GLY A 105 32.14 -10.78 -0.17
N GLY A 106 33.11 -10.09 -0.78
CA GLY A 106 34.17 -9.34 -0.09
C GLY A 106 33.70 -8.11 0.71
N PRO A 107 34.51 -7.54 1.60
CA PRO A 107 34.16 -6.32 2.34
C PRO A 107 33.84 -5.14 1.42
N GLY A 108 32.90 -4.27 1.82
CA GLY A 108 32.61 -3.02 1.10
C GLY A 108 31.74 -3.14 -0.16
N THR A 109 31.25 -4.33 -0.51
CA THR A 109 30.43 -4.53 -1.74
C THR A 109 28.93 -4.27 -1.54
N GLY A 110 28.51 -3.70 -0.41
CA GLY A 110 27.10 -3.39 -0.15
C GLY A 110 26.16 -4.60 -0.04
N LYS A 111 26.67 -5.73 0.45
CA LYS A 111 25.85 -6.88 0.89
C LYS A 111 25.23 -6.63 2.26
#